data_AF-A0A1V6K1W6-F1
#
_entry.id   AF-A0A1V6K1W6-F1
#
_cell.length_a   1.000
_cell.length_b   1.000
_cell.length_c   1.000
_cell.angle_alpha   90.00
_cell.angle_beta   90.00
_cell.angle_gamma   90.00
#
_symmetry.space_group_name_H-M   'P 1'
#
loop_
_entity.id
_entity.type
_entity.pdbx_description
1 polymer ?
#
loop_
_entity_poly.entity_id
_entity_poly.type
_entity_poly.pdbx_seq_one_letter_code
_entity_poly.pdbx_strand_id
1 'polypeptide(L)'
;MYSIYNFVPGGTTNRFIISEPSYQLSGLAVFPCNGNLGVVVTSYNVHQFYFYEYDGSTLTHFGTVPCPSMGQAQSYGLCYADSRGTFFWSWAKGSACYLSELDIDFDAGLTHDTWGSIKAQF
;
A
#
# COMPACT_ATOMS: atom_id res chain seq x y z
N MET A 1 12.71 -11.12 8.50
CA MET A 1 12.58 -9.68 8.77
C MET A 1 13.10 -8.94 7.56
N TYR A 2 12.29 -8.09 6.95
CA TYR A 2 12.64 -7.37 5.72
C TYR A 2 12.96 -5.90 6.04
N SER A 3 13.55 -5.20 5.08
CA SER A 3 13.86 -3.78 5.23
C SER A 3 13.60 -3.04 3.92
N ILE A 4 13.09 -1.82 4.04
CA ILE A 4 12.99 -0.86 2.95
C ILE A 4 14.14 0.13 3.10
N TYR A 5 14.80 0.43 1.99
CA TYR A 5 15.91 1.39 1.95
C TYR A 5 15.50 2.62 1.15
N ASN A 6 15.72 3.79 1.72
CA ASN A 6 15.63 5.06 1.01
C ASN A 6 17.04 5.56 0.72
N PHE A 7 17.36 5.70 -0.57
CA PHE A 7 18.65 6.18 -1.05
C PHE A 7 18.55 7.68 -1.40
N VAL A 8 19.24 8.51 -0.63
CA VAL A 8 19.37 9.94 -0.91
C VAL A 8 20.69 10.17 -1.64
N PRO A 9 20.68 10.65 -2.90
CA PRO A 9 21.92 10.94 -3.63
C PRO A 9 22.81 11.94 -2.85
N GLY A 10 24.05 11.55 -2.55
CA GLY A 10 24.98 12.36 -1.77
C GLY A 10 24.64 12.52 -0.28
N GLY A 11 23.59 11.84 0.19
CA GLY A 11 23.15 11.86 1.59
C GLY A 11 23.30 10.50 2.29
N THR A 12 22.73 10.42 3.48
CA THR A 12 22.67 9.17 4.25
C THR A 12 21.60 8.24 3.68
N THR A 13 21.94 6.96 3.53
CA THR A 13 20.95 5.92 3.22
C THR A 13 20.19 5.57 4.49
N ASN A 14 18.86 5.67 4.45
CA ASN A 14 18.00 5.30 5.57
C ASN A 14 17.52 3.86 5.40
N ARG A 15 17.58 3.09 6.49
CA ARG A 15 17.07 1.72 6.56
C ARG A 15 15.87 1.66 7.50
N PHE A 16 14.75 1.18 6.98
CA PHE A 16 13.53 0.95 7.75
C PHE A 16 13.31 -0.55 7.90
N ILE A 17 13.37 -1.04 9.13
CA ILE A 17 13.00 -2.43 9.43
C ILE A 17 11.48 -2.48 9.50
N ILE A 18 10.87 -3.32 8.67
CA ILE A 18 9.43 -3.53 8.68
C ILE A 18 9.10 -4.86 9.36
N SER A 19 8.17 -4.83 10.32
CA SER A 19 7.68 -6.01 11.05
C SER A 19 6.62 -6.77 10.26
N GLU A 20 5.86 -6.06 9.45
CA GLU A 20 4.92 -6.60 8.47
C GLU A 20 5.40 -6.21 7.07
N PRO A 21 5.18 -7.03 6.03
CA PRO A 21 4.88 -8.46 6.10
C PRO A 21 6.08 -9.29 6.60
N SER A 22 5.80 -10.44 7.19
CA SER A 22 6.81 -11.47 7.55
C SER A 22 7.19 -12.39 6.38
N TYR A 23 6.69 -12.11 5.18
CA TYR A 23 6.81 -12.92 3.97
C TYR A 23 7.66 -12.24 2.90
N GLN A 24 8.13 -13.01 1.92
CA GLN A 24 8.94 -12.52 0.81
C GLN A 24 8.25 -11.35 0.10
N LEU A 25 8.86 -10.16 0.18
CA LEU A 25 8.44 -8.98 -0.57
C LEU A 25 8.55 -9.21 -2.08
N SER A 26 7.65 -8.60 -2.85
CA SER A 26 7.56 -8.80 -4.30
C SER A 26 7.41 -7.50 -5.08
N GLY A 27 6.47 -6.64 -4.67
CA GLY A 27 6.18 -5.37 -5.32
C GLY A 27 6.25 -4.24 -4.31
N LEU A 28 6.72 -3.08 -4.76
CA LEU A 28 6.78 -1.85 -3.98
C LEU A 28 6.40 -0.69 -4.90
N ALA A 29 5.52 0.19 -4.41
CA ALA A 29 5.22 1.46 -5.05
C ALA A 29 5.20 2.58 -4.00
N VAL A 30 5.39 3.81 -4.49
CA VAL A 30 5.24 5.02 -3.70
C VAL A 30 4.09 5.86 -4.26
N PHE A 31 3.38 6.58 -3.41
CA PHE A 31 2.19 7.36 -3.78
C PHE A 31 2.03 8.59 -2.88
N PRO A 32 1.30 9.63 -3.29
CA PRO A 32 0.95 10.75 -2.39
C PRO A 32 0.05 10.27 -1.25
N CYS A 33 0.38 10.59 0.00
CA CYS A 33 -0.39 10.18 1.17
C CYS A 33 -0.41 11.30 2.21
N ASN A 34 -1.55 11.98 2.42
CA ASN A 34 -1.72 13.01 3.45
C ASN A 34 -0.65 14.13 3.47
N GLY A 35 -0.12 14.50 2.30
CA GLY A 35 0.98 15.46 2.18
C GLY A 35 2.38 14.89 2.43
N ASN A 36 2.46 13.62 2.83
CA ASN A 36 3.66 12.81 2.98
C ASN A 36 3.82 11.81 1.82
N LEU A 37 4.85 10.96 1.90
CA LEU A 37 5.10 9.90 0.94
C LEU A 37 4.49 8.58 1.45
N GLY A 38 3.47 8.09 0.77
CA GLY A 38 2.94 6.75 0.97
C GLY A 38 3.88 5.71 0.35
N VAL A 39 4.01 4.57 1.02
CA VAL A 39 4.71 3.38 0.53
C VAL A 39 3.76 2.21 0.64
N VAL A 40 3.61 1.44 -0.44
CA VAL A 40 2.84 0.21 -0.43
C VAL A 40 3.71 -0.95 -0.88
N VAL A 41 3.59 -2.08 -0.20
CA VAL A 41 4.31 -3.31 -0.50
C VAL A 41 3.35 -4.49 -0.63
N THR A 42 3.65 -5.40 -1.54
CA THR A 42 3.02 -6.72 -1.66
C THR A 42 4.01 -7.82 -1.32
N SER A 43 3.49 -8.96 -0.88
CA SER A 43 4.28 -10.17 -0.70
C SER A 43 3.95 -11.23 -1.75
N TYR A 44 4.93 -12.10 -2.01
CA TYR A 44 4.89 -13.05 -3.11
C TYR A 44 3.72 -14.03 -3.00
N ASN A 45 3.56 -14.71 -1.87
CA ASN A 45 2.52 -15.74 -1.66
C ASN A 45 1.45 -15.35 -0.63
N VAL A 46 1.49 -14.12 -0.09
CA VAL A 46 0.44 -13.61 0.79
C VAL A 46 -0.20 -12.37 0.15
N HIS A 47 -1.49 -12.52 -0.17
CA HIS A 47 -2.25 -11.58 -0.99
C HIS A 47 -2.81 -10.43 -0.18
N GLN A 48 -1.91 -9.56 0.29
CA GLN A 48 -2.22 -8.34 1.01
C GLN A 48 -1.37 -7.18 0.47
N PHE A 49 -1.95 -5.98 0.50
CA PHE A 49 -1.22 -4.72 0.38
C PHE A 49 -0.97 -4.18 1.78
N TYR A 50 0.28 -3.85 2.08
CA TYR A 50 0.70 -3.24 3.34
C TYR A 50 1.08 -1.80 3.06
N PHE A 51 0.44 -0.86 3.76
CA PHE A 51 0.61 0.57 3.57
C PHE A 51 1.38 1.21 4.72
N TYR A 52 2.30 2.09 4.34
CA TYR A 52 3.14 2.85 5.25
C TYR A 52 3.15 4.30 4.82
N GLU A 53 3.34 5.18 5.79
CA GLU A 53 3.56 6.59 5.59
C GLU A 53 5.02 6.91 5.96
N TYR A 54 5.70 7.64 5.08
CA TYR A 54 7.03 8.19 5.30
C TYR A 54 6.94 9.71 5.46
N ASP A 55 7.19 10.18 6.69
CA ASP A 55 7.12 11.59 7.08
C ASP A 55 8.43 12.38 6.81
N GLY A 56 9.41 11.75 6.14
CA GLY A 56 10.76 12.27 5.94
C GLY A 56 11.79 11.73 6.92
N SER A 57 11.38 11.08 8.01
CA SER A 57 12.25 10.51 9.04
C SER A 57 11.89 9.07 9.40
N THR A 58 10.61 8.78 9.59
CA THR A 58 10.08 7.50 10.05
C THR A 58 9.19 6.85 8.99
N LEU A 59 9.17 5.52 8.94
CA LEU A 59 8.28 4.74 8.08
C LEU A 59 7.28 4.01 8.98
N THR A 60 6.05 4.48 9.00
CA THR A 60 5.01 4.00 9.93
C THR A 60 3.95 3.22 9.17
N HIS A 61 3.69 1.98 9.58
CA HIS A 61 2.59 1.17 9.03
C HIS A 61 1.25 1.75 9.48
N PHE A 62 0.31 1.93 8.56
CA PHE A 62 -1.02 2.48 8.88
C PHE A 62 -2.19 1.62 8.40
N GLY A 63 -1.95 0.63 7.56
CA GLY A 63 -3.05 -0.19 7.05
C GLY A 63 -2.61 -1.42 6.28
N THR A 64 -3.49 -2.42 6.29
CA THR A 64 -3.33 -3.64 5.50
C THR A 64 -4.68 -3.98 4.90
N VAL A 65 -4.73 -4.21 3.59
CA VAL A 65 -5.96 -4.64 2.90
C VAL A 65 -5.68 -5.91 2.10
N PRO A 66 -6.64 -6.84 2.04
CA PRO A 66 -6.50 -8.01 1.18
C PRO A 66 -6.47 -7.59 -0.29
N CYS A 67 -5.73 -8.32 -1.11
CA CYS A 67 -5.89 -8.18 -2.54
C CYS A 67 -7.31 -8.61 -2.96
N PRO A 68 -7.89 -8.04 -4.03
CA PRO A 68 -9.20 -8.45 -4.53
C PRO A 68 -9.23 -9.97 -4.76
N SER A 69 -10.25 -10.70 -4.30
CA SER A 69 -10.27 -12.16 -4.46
C SER A 69 -10.44 -12.55 -5.93
N MET A 70 -9.34 -12.92 -6.61
CA MET A 70 -9.36 -13.41 -8.00
C MET A 70 -8.75 -14.82 -8.15
N GLY A 71 -8.41 -15.45 -7.03
CA GLY A 71 -7.69 -16.74 -7.01
C GLY A 71 -6.24 -16.57 -7.43
N GLN A 72 -5.59 -15.50 -6.97
CA GLN A 72 -4.17 -15.25 -7.19
C GLN A 72 -3.35 -16.33 -6.50
N ALA A 73 -2.25 -16.69 -7.14
CA ALA A 73 -1.23 -17.58 -6.59
C ALA A 73 0.02 -16.78 -6.21
N GLN A 74 0.37 -15.74 -6.97
CA GLN A 74 1.54 -14.90 -6.67
C GLN A 74 1.31 -13.42 -6.97
N SER A 75 1.93 -12.55 -6.17
CA SER A 75 2.12 -11.12 -6.46
C SER A 75 3.52 -10.87 -7.04
N TYR A 76 3.62 -9.97 -8.01
CA TYR A 76 4.89 -9.52 -8.58
C TYR A 76 5.06 -8.02 -8.36
N GLY A 77 5.15 -7.24 -9.44
CA GLY A 77 5.36 -5.80 -9.40
C GLY A 77 4.10 -5.01 -9.04
N LEU A 78 4.35 -3.84 -8.49
CA LEU A 78 3.37 -2.83 -8.13
C LEU A 78 3.89 -1.48 -8.63
N CYS A 79 3.01 -0.64 -9.18
CA CYS A 79 3.34 0.69 -9.65
C CYS A 79 2.19 1.63 -9.31
N TYR A 80 2.48 2.90 -9.03
CA TYR A 80 1.47 3.94 -8.88
C TYR A 80 1.50 4.86 -10.11
N ALA A 81 0.33 5.16 -10.66
CA ALA A 81 0.17 6.05 -11.81
C ALA A 81 -0.42 7.38 -11.35
N ASP A 82 0.44 8.37 -11.11
CA ASP A 82 0.05 9.70 -10.62
C ASP A 82 -1.00 10.39 -11.50
N SER A 83 -0.91 10.22 -12.82
CA SER A 83 -1.88 10.78 -13.78
C SER A 83 -3.29 10.19 -13.66
N ARG A 84 -3.46 9.07 -12.96
CA ARG A 84 -4.74 8.37 -12.78
C ARG A 84 -5.17 8.30 -11.31
N GLY A 85 -4.25 8.50 -10.38
CA GLY A 85 -4.50 8.28 -8.96
C GLY A 85 -4.62 6.80 -8.57
N THR A 86 -4.23 5.86 -9.43
CA THR A 86 -4.46 4.41 -9.26
C THR A 86 -3.16 3.61 -9.19
N PHE A 87 -3.24 2.40 -8.63
CA PHE A 87 -2.15 1.43 -8.64
C PHE A 87 -2.32 0.41 -9.76
N PHE A 88 -1.21 -0.04 -10.33
CA PHE A 88 -1.15 -1.18 -11.23
C PHE A 88 -0.40 -2.32 -10.55
N TRP A 89 -1.10 -3.44 -10.38
CA TRP A 89 -0.58 -4.63 -9.71
C TRP A 89 -0.51 -5.80 -10.67
N SER A 90 0.68 -6.39 -10.78
CA SER A 90 0.90 -7.60 -11.57
C SER A 90 0.90 -8.85 -10.68
N TRP A 91 0.20 -9.88 -11.13
CA TRP A 91 -0.03 -11.11 -10.36
C TRP A 91 -0.17 -12.33 -11.27
N ALA A 92 -0.04 -13.53 -10.73
CA ALA A 92 -0.27 -14.77 -11.44
C ALA A 92 -1.42 -15.58 -10.86
N LYS A 93 -2.07 -16.34 -11.75
CA LYS A 93 -2.98 -17.44 -11.41
C LYS A 93 -2.68 -18.62 -12.31
N GLY A 94 -2.21 -19.70 -11.69
CA GLY A 94 -1.60 -20.81 -12.43
C GLY A 94 -0.37 -20.33 -13.19
N SER A 95 -0.30 -20.62 -14.49
CA SER A 95 0.80 -20.21 -15.38
C SER A 95 0.57 -18.86 -16.06
N ALA A 96 -0.59 -18.22 -15.86
CA ALA A 96 -0.93 -16.96 -16.50
C ALA A 96 -0.59 -15.76 -15.61
N CYS A 97 -0.06 -14.71 -16.21
CA CYS A 97 0.19 -13.42 -15.58
C CYS A 97 -0.89 -12.41 -15.98
N TYR A 98 -1.29 -11.57 -15.03
CA TYR A 98 -2.34 -10.59 -15.16
C TYR A 98 -1.85 -9.25 -14.64
N LEU A 99 -2.49 -8.18 -15.12
CA LEU A 99 -2.29 -6.82 -14.65
C LEU A 99 -3.66 -6.25 -14.26
N SER A 100 -3.77 -5.70 -13.06
CA SER A 100 -4.99 -5.09 -12.56
C SER A 100 -4.73 -3.65 -12.16
N GLU A 101 -5.62 -2.76 -12.56
CA GLU A 101 -5.71 -1.40 -12.03
C GLU A 101 -6.53 -1.44 -10.73
N LEU A 102 -6.05 -0.74 -9.71
CA LEU A 102 -6.61 -0.72 -8.37
C LEU A 102 -6.80 0.74 -7.97
N ASP A 103 -8.05 1.07 -7.64
CA ASP A 103 -8.40 2.31 -6.97
C ASP A 103 -8.54 2.01 -5.47
N ILE A 104 -7.92 2.84 -4.64
CA ILE A 104 -7.85 2.63 -3.20
C ILE A 104 -8.32 3.90 -2.50
N ASP A 105 -9.48 3.78 -1.86
CA ASP A 105 -10.02 4.83 -1.01
C ASP A 105 -9.44 4.70 0.40
N PHE A 106 -8.60 5.65 0.78
CA PHE A 106 -7.99 5.73 2.11
C PHE A 106 -8.91 6.39 3.16
N ASP A 107 -9.97 7.08 2.73
CA ASP A 107 -10.90 7.83 3.59
C ASP A 107 -12.15 7.02 3.97
N ALA A 108 -12.32 5.82 3.41
CA ALA A 108 -13.43 4.91 3.69
C ALA A 108 -13.56 4.47 5.17
N GLY A 109 -12.62 4.88 6.05
CA GLY A 109 -12.54 4.50 7.45
C GLY A 109 -13.39 5.32 8.44
N LEU A 110 -13.76 6.58 8.17
CA LEU A 110 -14.46 7.42 9.16
C LEU A 110 -15.29 8.55 8.52
N THR A 111 -16.50 8.27 8.05
CA THR A 111 -17.58 9.27 8.11
C THR A 111 -18.32 9.11 9.43
N HIS A 112 -17.70 9.53 10.53
CA HIS A 112 -18.40 9.72 11.82
C HIS A 112 -19.20 11.05 11.84
N ASP A 113 -19.37 11.74 10.70
CA ASP A 113 -20.20 12.94 10.62
C ASP A 113 -21.72 12.66 10.59
N THR A 114 -22.14 11.39 10.49
CA THR A 114 -23.57 11.03 10.44
C THR A 114 -24.18 10.65 11.79
N TRP A 115 -23.39 10.52 12.87
CA TRP A 115 -23.93 10.19 14.19
C TRP A 115 -24.43 11.42 14.95
N GLY A 116 -23.78 12.58 14.76
CA GLY A 116 -24.14 13.83 15.44
C GLY A 116 -25.28 14.62 14.78
N SER A 117 -25.51 14.41 13.48
CA SER A 117 -26.45 15.21 12.68
C SER A 117 -27.89 14.66 12.68
N ILE A 118 -28.11 13.41 13.12
CA ILE A 118 -29.45 12.80 13.24
C ILE A 118 -30.23 13.32 14.48
N LYS A 119 -29.57 13.94 15.46
CA LYS A 119 -30.21 14.37 16.72
C LYS A 119 -30.57 15.85 16.81
N ALA A 120 -30.38 16.63 15.74
CA ALA A 120 -30.67 18.07 15.73
C ALA A 120 -31.98 18.46 15.00
N GLN A 121 -32.87 17.50 14.73
CA GLN A 121 -34.23 17.79 14.27
C GLN A 121 -35.26 17.13 15.18
N PHE A 122 -35.55 17.80 16.30
CA PHE A 122 -36.81 17.72 17.02
C PHE A 122 -37.18 19.11 17.53
#